data_AF-A0A5N6TAP7-F1
#
_entry.id   AF-A0A5N6TAP7-F1
#
_cell.length_a   1.000
_cell.length_b   1.000
_cell.length_c   1.000
_cell.angle_alpha   90.00
_cell.angle_beta   90.00
_cell.angle_gamma   90.00
#
_symmetry.space_group_name_H-M   'P 1'
#
loop_
_entity.id
_entity.type
_entity.pdbx_description
1 polymer ?
#
loop_
_entity_poly.entity_id
_entity_poly.type
_entity_poly.pdbx_seq_one_letter_code
_entity_poly.pdbx_strand_id
1 'polypeptide(L)'
;MSPEDSIGSCPLPPSDLHSSIHDEPCTMLASRPSTTPFNSETIAPFRQSPETWGNEHSTAWPTISPSLQNSSSCMILEFTDELFAQCSGLNILDICSDDKLNQDAMIRGVLEGWHFIEDRAYSCPLWKIISQIDERIFIQSGVLTRLTMLSTILKMLAAMIYQNNFEGVPPWYRPRPSQLHFPHNPTADYFAWPGFRERLVFSNCDILTDRFFKYFASCFRLSWPYSISNAYEINPGNALYSFSEAFSLHLVDLSKWKMCKAFFSLFPALEEDMASENVPSPSSFTLPPDNPLPVLSI
;
A
#
# COMPACT_ATOMS: atom_id res chain seq x y z
N MET A 1 23.47 -65.42 -8.49
CA MET A 1 22.19 -66.07 -8.21
C MET A 1 21.07 -65.07 -8.49
N SER A 2 20.44 -65.17 -9.66
CA SER A 2 19.00 -64.86 -9.85
C SER A 2 18.19 -66.09 -9.34
N PRO A 3 16.83 -66.16 -9.29
CA PRO A 3 15.81 -65.47 -10.11
C PRO A 3 14.48 -65.10 -9.36
N GLU A 4 13.62 -64.21 -9.88
CA GLU A 4 12.32 -64.42 -10.60
C GLU A 4 11.01 -64.35 -9.75
N ASP A 5 10.01 -63.72 -10.39
CA ASP A 5 8.54 -63.88 -10.33
C ASP A 5 7.71 -63.52 -9.07
N SER A 6 6.63 -62.73 -9.21
CA SER A 6 5.37 -63.19 -9.83
C SER A 6 4.22 -62.16 -9.75
N ILE A 7 3.24 -62.37 -10.63
CA ILE A 7 2.03 -61.61 -10.96
C ILE A 7 0.88 -61.94 -9.97
N GLY A 8 -0.04 -60.99 -9.72
CA GLY A 8 -1.32 -61.28 -9.05
C GLY A 8 -2.37 -60.18 -9.19
N SER A 9 -3.48 -60.51 -9.86
CA SER A 9 -4.60 -59.64 -10.27
C SER A 9 -5.67 -59.38 -9.17
N CYS A 10 -6.40 -58.26 -9.34
CA CYS A 10 -7.72 -57.77 -8.87
C CYS A 10 -8.74 -58.78 -8.27
N PRO A 11 -9.75 -58.39 -7.42
CA PRO A 11 -10.78 -57.36 -7.74
C PRO A 11 -11.47 -56.56 -6.58
N LEU A 12 -12.22 -55.51 -6.95
CA LEU A 12 -13.30 -54.79 -6.20
C LEU A 12 -14.66 -55.52 -6.35
N PRO A 13 -15.83 -55.06 -5.82
CA PRO A 13 -16.27 -54.40 -4.57
C PRO A 13 -17.42 -55.23 -3.88
N PRO A 14 -18.35 -54.69 -3.04
CA PRO A 14 -19.55 -54.00 -3.58
C PRO A 14 -20.11 -52.82 -2.73
N SER A 15 -21.02 -52.08 -3.36
CA SER A 15 -21.93 -51.04 -2.83
C SER A 15 -23.29 -51.63 -2.44
N ASP A 16 -24.01 -51.03 -1.48
CA ASP A 16 -25.49 -51.06 -1.26
C ASP A 16 -25.79 -49.88 -0.29
N LEU A 17 -26.63 -48.85 -0.49
CA LEU A 17 -27.99 -48.59 -1.01
C LEU A 17 -29.17 -48.99 -0.08
N HIS A 18 -30.17 -48.08 -0.02
CA HIS A 18 -31.52 -48.09 0.62
C HIS A 18 -31.63 -47.61 2.10
N SER A 19 -32.63 -46.82 2.56
CA SER A 19 -33.95 -46.39 2.01
C SER A 19 -34.69 -45.40 2.98
N SER A 20 -35.62 -44.59 2.42
CA SER A 20 -36.91 -44.02 2.96
C SER A 20 -36.89 -43.04 4.15
N ILE A 21 -37.35 -41.78 4.07
CA ILE A 21 -38.72 -41.20 3.84
C ILE A 21 -39.76 -41.64 4.89
N HIS A 22 -40.23 -40.68 5.73
CA HIS A 22 -41.65 -40.45 6.07
C HIS A 22 -41.88 -39.14 6.88
N ASP A 23 -42.69 -38.27 6.26
CA ASP A 23 -43.80 -37.40 6.71
C ASP A 23 -43.94 -36.76 8.13
N GLU A 24 -44.36 -35.49 8.07
CA GLU A 24 -44.94 -34.50 9.02
C GLU A 24 -46.24 -34.98 9.78
N PRO A 25 -46.94 -34.22 10.70
CA PRO A 25 -47.11 -32.74 10.78
C PRO A 25 -47.29 -32.03 12.18
N CYS A 26 -47.25 -30.67 12.15
CA CYS A 26 -47.97 -29.62 12.94
C CYS A 26 -48.13 -29.70 14.49
N THR A 27 -48.03 -28.64 15.32
CA THR A 27 -48.95 -27.47 15.39
C THR A 27 -48.57 -26.41 16.47
N MET A 28 -48.97 -25.14 16.26
CA MET A 28 -49.35 -24.03 17.18
C MET A 28 -48.35 -23.02 17.83
N LEU A 29 -48.30 -21.81 17.22
CA LEU A 29 -48.70 -20.46 17.70
C LEU A 29 -48.20 -19.83 19.04
N ALA A 30 -47.59 -18.64 18.93
CA ALA A 30 -47.87 -17.32 19.58
C ALA A 30 -46.58 -16.46 19.61
N SER A 31 -46.49 -15.12 19.54
CA SER A 31 -47.30 -13.97 19.14
C SER A 31 -46.34 -12.77 19.06
N ARG A 32 -46.65 -11.79 18.20
CA ARG A 32 -45.89 -10.55 17.89
C ARG A 32 -45.85 -9.55 19.07
N PRO A 33 -44.96 -8.54 19.03
CA PRO A 33 -45.46 -7.18 18.84
C PRO A 33 -44.68 -6.36 17.79
N SER A 34 -45.34 -5.32 17.29
CA SER A 34 -44.97 -4.51 16.12
C SER A 34 -45.01 -3.01 16.44
N THR A 35 -43.98 -2.27 16.01
CA THR A 35 -43.91 -0.80 15.79
C THR A 35 -42.49 -0.52 15.29
N THR A 36 -42.11 0.22 14.24
CA THR A 36 -42.72 1.04 13.16
C THR A 36 -41.59 1.28 12.13
N PRO A 37 -41.87 1.63 10.86
CA PRO A 37 -40.90 1.58 9.78
C PRO A 37 -40.00 2.82 9.72
N PHE A 38 -38.67 2.63 9.63
CA PHE A 38 -37.73 3.71 9.34
C PHE A 38 -37.50 3.75 7.83
N ASN A 39 -37.73 4.93 7.24
CA ASN A 39 -37.67 5.18 5.81
C ASN A 39 -36.29 4.83 5.22
N SER A 40 -36.30 4.01 4.17
CA SER A 40 -35.13 3.77 3.33
C SER A 40 -35.03 4.89 2.28
N GLU A 41 -34.06 5.79 2.42
CA GLU A 41 -33.63 6.63 1.31
C GLU A 41 -32.66 5.84 0.44
N THR A 42 -33.13 5.49 -0.75
CA THR A 42 -32.34 4.91 -1.84
C THR A 42 -31.30 5.93 -2.32
N ILE A 43 -30.04 5.74 -1.96
CA ILE A 43 -28.92 6.43 -2.62
C ILE A 43 -28.66 5.70 -3.94
N ALA A 44 -29.06 6.32 -5.05
CA ALA A 44 -28.75 5.83 -6.39
C ALA A 44 -27.23 5.88 -6.63
N PRO A 45 -26.63 4.87 -7.31
CA PRO A 45 -25.21 4.89 -7.63
C PRO A 45 -24.91 6.00 -8.64
N PHE A 46 -23.95 6.86 -8.28
CA PHE A 46 -23.47 7.96 -9.11
C PHE A 46 -22.76 7.40 -10.35
N ARG A 47 -23.41 7.47 -11.52
CA ARG A 47 -22.78 7.18 -12.81
C ARG A 47 -21.75 8.26 -13.12
N GLN A 48 -20.46 7.93 -13.04
CA GLN A 48 -19.42 8.78 -13.62
C GLN A 48 -19.36 8.52 -15.13
N SER A 49 -19.54 9.59 -15.90
CA SER A 49 -19.37 9.59 -17.36
C SER A 49 -17.87 9.77 -17.69
N PRO A 50 -17.37 9.26 -18.82
CA PRO A 50 -15.96 9.43 -19.19
C PRO A 50 -15.71 10.87 -19.65
N GLU A 51 -15.01 11.67 -18.84
CA GLU A 51 -14.64 13.03 -19.25
C GLU A 51 -13.40 13.01 -20.16
N THR A 52 -13.62 13.52 -21.37
CA THR A 52 -12.64 13.72 -22.42
C THR A 52 -11.90 15.02 -22.14
N TRP A 53 -10.57 15.01 -22.15
CA TRP A 53 -9.75 16.17 -21.84
C TRP A 53 -9.95 17.32 -22.83
N GLY A 54 -10.36 18.47 -22.31
CA GLY A 54 -10.34 19.78 -22.94
C GLY A 54 -9.86 20.83 -21.95
N ASN A 55 -8.97 21.71 -22.42
CA ASN A 55 -8.24 22.72 -21.64
C ASN A 55 -9.11 23.70 -20.83
N GLU A 56 -8.48 24.21 -19.76
CA GLU A 56 -8.78 25.48 -19.07
C GLU A 56 -10.18 25.65 -18.45
N HIS A 57 -10.40 25.04 -17.28
CA HIS A 57 -11.27 25.65 -16.28
C HIS A 57 -10.63 25.58 -14.89
N SER A 58 -10.39 26.77 -14.35
CA SER A 58 -9.86 27.00 -13.01
C SER A 58 -10.87 26.52 -11.96
N THR A 59 -10.69 25.31 -11.45
CA THR A 59 -11.45 24.84 -10.28
C THR A 59 -10.95 25.59 -9.06
N ALA A 60 -11.66 26.66 -8.69
CA ALA A 60 -11.41 27.38 -7.46
C ALA A 60 -11.64 26.41 -6.28
N TRP A 61 -10.56 26.08 -5.57
CA TRP A 61 -10.63 25.35 -4.31
C TRP A 61 -11.46 26.17 -3.32
N PRO A 62 -12.31 25.55 -2.48
CA PRO A 62 -12.93 26.28 -1.37
C PRO A 62 -11.81 26.88 -0.52
N THR A 63 -11.85 28.19 -0.32
CA THR A 63 -10.89 28.90 0.54
C THR A 63 -10.95 28.29 1.92
N ILE A 64 -9.95 27.48 2.26
CA ILE A 64 -9.82 26.87 3.57
C ILE A 64 -9.69 28.00 4.59
N SER A 65 -10.58 27.99 5.60
CA SER A 65 -10.69 29.04 6.62
C SER A 65 -9.32 29.41 7.22
N PRO A 66 -9.06 30.70 7.52
CA PRO A 66 -7.78 31.19 8.06
C PRO A 66 -7.34 30.48 9.36
N SER A 67 -8.25 29.85 10.09
CA SER A 67 -7.98 29.12 11.34
C SER A 67 -7.13 27.85 11.16
N LEU A 68 -7.06 27.28 9.95
CA LEU A 68 -6.25 26.09 9.67
C LEU A 68 -4.78 26.39 9.38
N GLN A 69 -4.40 27.68 9.32
CA GLN A 69 -3.03 28.06 8.96
C GLN A 69 -2.01 27.82 10.10
N ASN A 70 -2.48 27.61 11.34
CA ASN A 70 -1.66 27.51 12.55
C ASN A 70 -1.87 26.21 13.36
N SER A 71 -2.36 25.12 12.76
CA SER A 71 -2.47 23.86 13.52
C SER A 71 -1.08 23.25 13.73
N SER A 72 -0.47 23.53 14.89
CA SER A 72 0.73 22.85 15.40
C SER A 72 0.45 21.42 15.87
N SER A 73 -0.74 20.89 15.60
CA SER A 73 -1.13 19.54 15.99
C SER A 73 -0.36 18.50 15.16
N CYS A 74 0.18 17.50 15.83
CA CYS A 74 0.94 16.39 15.26
C CYS A 74 0.31 15.02 15.62
N MET A 75 -1.01 14.98 15.82
CA MET A 75 -1.72 13.77 16.24
C MET A 75 -1.57 12.63 15.23
N ILE A 76 -1.45 12.94 13.93
CA ILE A 76 -1.21 11.92 12.90
C ILE A 76 0.21 11.37 13.00
N LEU A 77 1.22 12.21 13.26
CA LEU A 77 2.61 11.77 13.44
C LEU A 77 2.75 10.87 14.68
N GLU A 78 2.20 11.30 15.82
CA GLU A 78 2.24 10.52 17.06
C GLU A 78 1.59 9.15 16.86
N PHE A 79 0.44 9.13 16.19
CA PHE A 79 -0.26 7.89 15.84
C PHE A 79 0.58 6.97 14.94
N THR A 80 1.19 7.51 13.87
CA THR A 80 1.99 6.67 12.96
C THR A 80 3.28 6.17 13.62
N ASP A 81 3.93 6.99 14.44
CA ASP A 81 5.12 6.58 15.19
C ASP A 81 4.80 5.46 16.19
N GLU A 82 3.69 5.59 16.93
CA GLU A 82 3.24 4.53 17.84
C GLU A 82 2.94 3.24 17.08
N LEU A 83 2.21 3.35 15.96
CA LEU A 83 1.82 2.20 15.14
C LEU A 83 3.03 1.49 14.51
N PHE A 84 4.02 2.25 14.01
CA PHE A 84 5.25 1.69 13.47
C PHE A 84 6.17 1.13 14.56
N ALA A 85 6.23 1.75 15.74
CA ALA A 85 7.00 1.20 16.87
C ALA A 85 6.46 -0.18 17.30
N GLN A 86 5.14 -0.38 17.27
CA GLN A 86 4.51 -1.68 17.56
C GLN A 86 4.95 -2.80 16.60
N CYS A 87 5.37 -2.47 15.36
CA CYS A 87 5.80 -3.45 14.37
C CYS A 87 7.03 -4.26 14.83
N SER A 88 7.88 -3.68 15.68
CA SER A 88 9.08 -4.33 16.22
C SER A 88 8.76 -5.51 17.15
N GLY A 89 7.53 -5.57 17.68
CA GLY A 89 7.07 -6.66 18.56
C GLY A 89 6.34 -7.79 17.84
N LEU A 90 6.16 -7.70 16.52
CA LEU A 90 5.42 -8.71 15.76
C LEU A 90 6.23 -9.99 15.58
N ASN A 91 5.55 -11.14 15.68
CA ASN A 91 6.15 -12.42 15.39
C ASN A 91 6.21 -12.63 13.87
N ILE A 92 7.41 -12.87 13.36
CA ILE A 92 7.69 -13.14 11.94
C ILE A 92 6.84 -14.29 11.37
N LEU A 93 6.46 -15.27 12.20
CA LEU A 93 5.64 -16.41 11.80
C LEU A 93 4.17 -16.04 11.52
N ASP A 94 3.70 -14.92 12.08
CA ASP A 94 2.34 -14.43 11.87
C ASP A 94 2.24 -13.54 10.62
N ILE A 95 3.39 -13.13 10.06
CA ILE A 95 3.43 -12.25 8.90
C ILE A 95 3.25 -13.05 7.60
N CYS A 96 2.39 -12.56 6.73
CA CYS A 96 2.15 -13.15 5.43
C CYS A 96 3.34 -12.90 4.49
N SER A 97 4.03 -13.98 4.12
CA SER A 97 5.13 -13.97 3.15
C SER A 97 4.68 -14.14 1.69
N ASP A 98 3.42 -14.52 1.45
CA ASP A 98 2.90 -14.71 0.10
C ASP A 98 2.51 -13.36 -0.52
N ASP A 99 3.28 -12.92 -1.51
CA ASP A 99 3.04 -11.66 -2.21
C ASP A 99 1.65 -11.62 -2.89
N LYS A 100 1.11 -12.76 -3.35
CA LYS A 100 -0.23 -12.79 -3.97
C LYS A 100 -1.32 -12.50 -2.95
N LEU A 101 -1.20 -13.04 -1.73
CA LEU A 101 -2.14 -12.75 -0.65
C LEU A 101 -2.01 -11.31 -0.15
N ASN A 102 -0.78 -10.80 -0.08
CA ASN A 102 -0.54 -9.38 0.25
C ASN A 102 -1.16 -8.45 -0.79
N GLN A 103 -0.99 -8.73 -2.09
CA GLN A 103 -1.62 -7.94 -3.15
C GLN A 103 -3.15 -8.01 -3.08
N ASP A 104 -3.73 -9.20 -2.90
CA ASP A 104 -5.18 -9.35 -2.75
C ASP A 104 -5.71 -8.54 -1.56
N ALA A 105 -5.06 -8.62 -0.41
CA ALA A 105 -5.47 -7.89 0.79
C ALA A 105 -5.44 -6.37 0.57
N MET A 106 -4.39 -5.83 -0.08
CA MET A 106 -4.29 -4.40 -0.37
C MET A 106 -5.37 -3.93 -1.34
N ILE A 107 -5.57 -4.65 -2.43
CA ILE A 107 -6.53 -4.26 -3.47
C ILE A 107 -7.94 -4.38 -2.92
N ARG A 108 -8.27 -5.50 -2.28
CA ARG A 108 -9.60 -5.75 -1.73
C ARG A 108 -9.92 -4.83 -0.57
N GLY A 109 -8.98 -4.58 0.34
CA GLY A 109 -9.17 -3.62 1.43
C GLY A 109 -9.50 -2.21 0.93
N VAL A 110 -8.87 -1.77 -0.17
CA VAL A 110 -9.14 -0.46 -0.78
C VAL A 110 -10.45 -0.41 -1.56
N LEU A 111 -10.78 -1.46 -2.33
CA LEU A 111 -11.93 -1.48 -3.23
C LEU A 111 -13.24 -1.91 -2.56
N GLU A 112 -13.18 -2.95 -1.74
CA GLU A 112 -14.34 -3.59 -1.11
C GLU A 112 -14.48 -3.16 0.37
N GLY A 113 -13.38 -2.75 0.99
CA GLY A 113 -13.33 -2.30 2.38
C GLY A 113 -12.57 -3.27 3.29
N TRP A 114 -11.91 -2.73 4.32
CA TRP A 114 -11.01 -3.50 5.20
C TRP A 114 -11.71 -4.57 6.04
N HIS A 115 -12.99 -4.41 6.35
CA HIS A 115 -13.78 -5.42 7.07
C HIS A 115 -13.78 -6.81 6.38
N PHE A 116 -13.74 -6.87 5.04
CA PHE A 116 -13.62 -8.14 4.30
C PHE A 116 -12.29 -8.88 4.51
N ILE A 117 -11.26 -8.18 4.99
CA ILE A 117 -9.96 -8.78 5.33
C ILE A 117 -9.95 -9.24 6.79
N GLU A 118 -10.56 -8.45 7.67
CA GLU A 118 -10.62 -8.74 9.11
C GLU A 118 -11.49 -9.94 9.46
N ASP A 119 -12.56 -10.17 8.70
CA ASP A 119 -13.49 -11.30 8.90
C ASP A 119 -12.94 -12.64 8.39
N ARG A 120 -11.73 -12.67 7.82
CA ARG A 120 -11.11 -13.91 7.32
C ARG A 120 -10.62 -14.77 8.48
N ALA A 121 -10.60 -16.09 8.26
CA ALA A 121 -10.05 -17.05 9.22
C ALA A 121 -8.57 -16.77 9.57
N TYR A 122 -7.83 -16.13 8.67
CA TYR A 122 -6.50 -15.59 8.90
C TYR A 122 -6.44 -14.14 8.40
N SER A 123 -5.90 -13.26 9.24
CA SER A 123 -5.57 -11.88 8.89
C SER A 123 -4.15 -11.56 9.37
N CYS A 124 -3.27 -11.20 8.43
CA CYS A 124 -1.90 -10.80 8.75
C CYS A 124 -1.91 -9.52 9.61
N PRO A 125 -1.12 -9.46 10.71
CA PRO A 125 -1.00 -8.25 11.53
C PRO A 125 -0.63 -6.99 10.74
N LEU A 126 0.19 -7.12 9.68
CA LEU A 126 0.52 -5.99 8.81
C LEU A 126 -0.68 -5.44 8.05
N TRP A 127 -1.65 -6.27 7.65
CA TRP A 127 -2.85 -5.79 6.97
C TRP A 127 -3.70 -4.92 7.91
N LYS A 128 -3.76 -5.27 9.20
CA LYS A 128 -4.42 -4.46 10.23
C LYS A 128 -3.70 -3.14 10.52
N ILE A 129 -2.37 -3.12 10.44
CA ILE A 129 -1.61 -1.86 10.53
C ILE A 129 -1.93 -0.98 9.32
N ILE A 130 -1.94 -1.57 8.12
CA ILE A 130 -2.25 -0.84 6.90
C ILE A 130 -3.70 -0.30 6.88
N SER A 131 -4.69 -1.05 7.37
CA SER A 131 -6.08 -0.57 7.44
C SER A 131 -6.18 0.68 8.33
N GLN A 132 -5.51 0.68 9.47
CA GLN A 132 -5.44 1.82 10.38
C GLN A 132 -4.76 3.06 9.75
N ILE A 133 -3.67 2.85 8.99
CA ILE A 133 -3.01 3.93 8.24
C ILE A 133 -3.95 4.52 7.19
N ASP A 134 -4.65 3.65 6.45
CA ASP A 134 -5.58 4.08 5.42
C ASP A 134 -6.74 4.89 6.03
N GLU A 135 -7.42 4.35 7.04
CA GLU A 135 -8.53 5.03 7.73
C GLU A 135 -8.13 6.40 8.29
N ARG A 136 -6.90 6.53 8.81
CA ARG A 136 -6.45 7.78 9.42
C ARG A 136 -5.94 8.81 8.41
N ILE A 137 -5.28 8.37 7.33
CA ILE A 137 -4.53 9.26 6.43
C ILE A 137 -5.09 9.28 5.01
N PHE A 138 -5.34 8.11 4.42
CA PHE A 138 -5.57 7.97 2.98
C PHE A 138 -7.02 7.72 2.60
N ILE A 139 -7.95 7.52 3.54
CA ILE A 139 -9.34 7.13 3.26
C ILE A 139 -10.09 8.11 2.36
N GLN A 140 -9.73 9.40 2.39
CA GLN A 140 -10.30 10.45 1.54
C GLN A 140 -9.55 10.62 0.20
N SER A 141 -8.48 9.86 -0.01
CA SER A 141 -7.69 9.88 -1.24
C SER A 141 -8.32 9.01 -2.32
N GLY A 142 -7.98 9.27 -3.58
CA GLY A 142 -8.41 8.42 -4.69
C GLY A 142 -7.86 6.99 -4.58
N VAL A 143 -8.56 6.05 -5.21
CA VAL A 143 -8.22 4.61 -5.20
C VAL A 143 -6.76 4.36 -5.57
N LEU A 144 -6.25 4.98 -6.65
CA LEU A 144 -4.86 4.81 -7.08
C LEU A 144 -3.86 5.28 -6.01
N THR A 145 -4.11 6.43 -5.37
CA THR A 145 -3.28 6.92 -4.27
C THR A 145 -3.25 5.91 -3.12
N ARG A 146 -4.43 5.40 -2.70
CA ARG A 146 -4.52 4.39 -1.64
C ARG A 146 -3.75 3.13 -2.02
N LEU A 147 -3.99 2.57 -3.20
CA LEU A 147 -3.26 1.39 -3.69
C LEU A 147 -1.75 1.61 -3.72
N THR A 148 -1.29 2.75 -4.21
CA THR A 148 0.13 3.11 -4.30
C THR A 148 0.79 3.23 -2.93
N MET A 149 0.21 4.03 -2.03
CA MET A 149 0.81 4.31 -0.73
C MET A 149 0.80 3.06 0.15
N LEU A 150 -0.34 2.38 0.27
CA LEU A 150 -0.53 1.29 1.22
C LEU A 150 0.27 0.04 0.81
N SER A 151 0.28 -0.31 -0.48
CA SER A 151 1.10 -1.44 -0.95
C SER A 151 2.59 -1.18 -0.78
N THR A 152 3.04 0.07 -0.97
CA THR A 152 4.44 0.46 -0.80
C THR A 152 4.84 0.42 0.68
N ILE A 153 4.00 0.96 1.57
CA ILE A 153 4.22 0.87 3.03
C ILE A 153 4.25 -0.59 3.49
N LEU A 154 3.31 -1.43 3.03
CA LEU A 154 3.28 -2.86 3.37
C LEU A 154 4.59 -3.56 2.98
N LYS A 155 5.11 -3.29 1.77
CA LYS A 155 6.36 -3.88 1.30
C LYS A 155 7.55 -3.51 2.18
N MET A 156 7.65 -2.25 2.62
CA MET A 156 8.71 -1.84 3.55
C MET A 156 8.53 -2.48 4.92
N LEU A 157 7.31 -2.48 5.48
CA LEU A 157 7.04 -3.12 6.77
C LEU A 157 7.43 -4.60 6.77
N ALA A 158 7.05 -5.33 5.73
CA ALA A 158 7.43 -6.72 5.56
C ALA A 158 8.96 -6.87 5.48
N ALA A 159 9.63 -6.07 4.66
CA ALA A 159 11.09 -6.12 4.50
C ALA A 159 11.83 -5.90 5.84
N MET A 160 11.38 -4.94 6.64
CA MET A 160 11.95 -4.64 7.95
C MET A 160 11.79 -5.83 8.92
N ILE A 161 10.62 -6.48 8.94
CA ILE A 161 10.36 -7.65 9.79
C ILE A 161 11.16 -8.87 9.34
N TYR A 162 11.28 -9.11 8.03
CA TYR A 162 12.08 -10.20 7.46
C TYR A 162 13.58 -9.85 7.42
N GLN A 163 14.12 -9.33 8.53
CA GLN A 163 15.56 -9.08 8.73
C GLN A 163 16.18 -8.20 7.64
N ASN A 164 15.50 -7.11 7.26
CA ASN A 164 15.96 -6.22 6.20
C ASN A 164 16.05 -6.89 4.82
N ASN A 165 15.18 -7.87 4.53
CA ASN A 165 15.04 -8.42 3.19
C ASN A 165 14.27 -7.45 2.28
N PHE A 166 15.00 -6.61 1.56
CA PHE A 166 14.44 -5.61 0.64
C PHE A 166 14.16 -6.16 -0.78
N GLU A 167 13.96 -7.47 -0.92
CA GLU A 167 13.48 -8.07 -2.16
C GLU A 167 12.12 -7.46 -2.56
N GLY A 168 12.01 -7.03 -3.82
CA GLY A 168 10.80 -6.36 -4.32
C GLY A 168 10.55 -4.93 -3.79
N VAL A 169 11.34 -4.43 -2.84
CA VAL A 169 11.31 -3.03 -2.39
C VAL A 169 12.09 -2.16 -3.39
N PRO A 170 11.47 -1.12 -3.98
CA PRO A 170 12.16 -0.25 -4.93
C PRO A 170 13.44 0.35 -4.34
N PRO A 171 14.55 0.43 -5.11
CA PRO A 171 15.82 0.94 -4.60
C PRO A 171 15.73 2.33 -3.95
N TRP A 172 14.92 3.23 -4.52
CA TRP A 172 14.71 4.57 -3.97
C TRP A 172 13.95 4.59 -2.64
N TYR A 173 13.25 3.49 -2.28
CA TYR A 173 12.48 3.43 -1.04
C TYR A 173 13.30 2.84 0.12
N ARG A 174 14.35 2.07 -0.19
CA ARG A 174 15.20 1.42 0.82
C ARG A 174 15.82 2.42 1.81
N PRO A 175 16.19 1.97 3.03
CA PRO A 175 16.81 2.85 4.03
C PRO A 175 18.08 3.53 3.52
N ARG A 176 18.21 4.82 3.82
CA ARG A 176 19.39 5.65 3.55
C ARG A 176 20.41 5.53 4.69
N PRO A 177 21.69 5.85 4.46
CA PRO A 177 22.68 5.91 5.53
C PRO A 177 22.25 6.80 6.70
N SER A 178 21.57 7.93 6.45
CA SER A 178 21.06 8.80 7.51
C SER A 178 20.08 8.07 8.44
N GLN A 179 19.13 7.34 7.87
CA GLN A 179 18.15 6.55 8.63
C GLN A 179 18.81 5.39 9.41
N LEU A 180 19.93 4.83 8.92
CA LEU A 180 20.62 3.74 9.59
C LEU A 180 21.50 4.19 10.78
N HIS A 181 22.00 5.43 10.75
CA HIS A 181 23.03 5.89 11.70
C HIS A 181 22.55 6.97 12.68
N PHE A 182 21.43 7.65 12.41
CA PHE A 182 20.91 8.70 13.27
C PHE A 182 19.56 8.30 13.88
N PRO A 183 19.35 8.54 15.19
CA PRO A 183 18.02 8.39 15.79
C PRO A 183 17.02 9.34 15.13
N HIS A 184 15.82 8.84 14.83
CA HIS A 184 14.74 9.61 14.20
C HIS A 184 13.38 8.94 14.45
N ASN A 185 12.30 9.64 14.13
CA ASN A 185 10.93 9.13 14.21
C ASN A 185 10.67 8.03 13.15
N PRO A 186 10.12 6.85 13.50
CA PRO A 186 9.86 5.77 12.55
C PRO A 186 9.06 6.19 11.32
N THR A 187 8.13 7.14 11.47
CA THR A 187 7.32 7.65 10.35
C THR A 187 8.16 8.22 9.20
N ALA A 188 9.35 8.75 9.48
CA ALA A 188 10.23 9.30 8.46
C ALA A 188 10.63 8.28 7.39
N ASP A 189 10.62 6.98 7.71
CA ASP A 189 11.09 5.93 6.80
C ASP A 189 10.11 5.61 5.67
N TYR A 190 8.84 6.02 5.82
CA TYR A 190 7.73 5.57 4.99
C TYR A 190 7.29 6.59 3.92
N PHE A 191 8.13 7.58 3.64
CA PHE A 191 7.92 8.53 2.54
C PHE A 191 8.71 8.15 1.30
N ALA A 192 8.13 8.39 0.11
CA ALA A 192 8.71 7.90 -1.13
C ALA A 192 10.07 8.54 -1.48
N TRP A 193 10.25 9.83 -1.18
CA TRP A 193 11.40 10.59 -1.67
C TRP A 193 12.61 10.50 -0.74
N PRO A 194 13.78 10.02 -1.22
CA PRO A 194 14.99 9.92 -0.41
C PRO A 194 15.42 11.24 0.23
N GLY A 195 15.44 12.35 -0.53
CA GLY A 195 15.82 13.67 -0.02
C GLY A 195 14.87 14.12 1.10
N PHE A 196 13.57 13.87 0.95
CA PHE A 196 12.60 14.22 1.97
C PHE A 196 12.79 13.41 3.25
N ARG A 197 13.00 12.09 3.14
CA ARG A 197 13.32 11.24 4.31
C ARG A 197 14.58 11.72 5.03
N GLU A 198 15.62 12.08 4.29
CA GLU A 198 16.86 12.60 4.86
C GLU A 198 16.63 13.92 5.62
N ARG A 199 15.83 14.85 5.07
CA ARG A 199 15.42 16.05 5.82
C ARG A 199 14.71 15.69 7.11
N LEU A 200 13.76 14.75 7.08
CA LEU A 200 12.97 14.37 8.25
C LEU A 200 13.85 13.82 9.39
N VAL A 201 14.87 13.03 9.05
CA VAL A 201 15.87 12.52 10.02
C VAL A 201 16.59 13.67 10.73
N PHE A 202 17.00 14.72 10.01
CA PHE A 202 17.75 15.83 10.61
C PHE A 202 16.90 16.94 11.23
N SER A 203 15.62 17.01 10.90
CA SER A 203 14.68 18.02 11.40
C SER A 203 13.76 17.51 12.52
N ASN A 204 13.91 16.24 12.93
CA ASN A 204 13.01 15.59 13.89
C ASN A 204 11.53 15.68 13.48
N CYS A 205 11.25 15.53 12.18
CA CYS A 205 9.90 15.54 11.63
C CYS A 205 9.06 16.80 11.95
N ASP A 206 9.70 17.94 12.20
CA ASP A 206 9.02 19.21 12.56
C ASP A 206 7.91 19.63 11.58
N ILE A 207 8.06 19.29 10.30
CA ILE A 207 7.14 19.62 9.23
C ILE A 207 5.89 18.72 9.19
N LEU A 208 5.91 17.54 9.84
CA LEU A 208 4.86 16.52 9.80
C LEU A 208 3.66 16.83 10.72
N THR A 209 3.08 18.00 10.55
CA THR A 209 1.82 18.40 11.21
C THR A 209 0.61 17.70 10.61
N ASP A 210 -0.54 17.71 11.29
CA ASP A 210 -1.81 17.23 10.75
C ASP A 210 -2.19 17.96 9.45
N ARG A 211 -1.80 19.24 9.35
CA ARG A 211 -1.94 20.03 8.12
C ARG A 211 -1.11 19.42 6.99
N PHE A 212 0.14 19.07 7.26
CA PHE A 212 1.01 18.40 6.28
C PHE A 212 0.36 17.11 5.77
N PHE A 213 -0.04 16.19 6.65
CA PHE A 213 -0.61 14.90 6.23
C PHE A 213 -1.89 15.08 5.40
N LYS A 214 -2.76 16.01 5.78
CA LYS A 214 -3.97 16.33 5.01
C LYS A 214 -3.63 16.75 3.58
N TYR A 215 -2.69 17.68 3.42
CA TYR A 215 -2.29 18.14 2.08
C TYR A 215 -1.53 17.07 1.32
N PHE A 216 -0.62 16.34 1.99
CA PHE A 216 0.12 15.23 1.42
C PHE A 216 -0.81 14.18 0.79
N ALA A 217 -1.78 13.67 1.55
CA ALA A 217 -2.74 12.68 1.08
C ALA A 217 -3.61 13.23 -0.07
N SER A 218 -4.08 14.48 0.06
CA SER A 218 -4.93 15.10 -0.97
C SER A 218 -4.21 15.43 -2.27
N CYS A 219 -2.89 15.66 -2.24
CA CYS A 219 -2.10 16.11 -3.39
C CYS A 219 -1.15 15.09 -3.99
N PHE A 220 -0.89 13.97 -3.31
CA PHE A 220 -0.12 12.88 -3.88
C PHE A 220 -0.86 12.24 -5.06
N ARG A 221 -0.17 12.03 -6.18
CA ARG A 221 -0.67 11.28 -7.33
C ARG A 221 0.41 10.36 -7.88
N LEU A 222 0.01 9.14 -8.22
CA LEU A 222 0.76 8.32 -9.16
C LEU A 222 0.41 8.80 -10.58
N SER A 223 1.42 9.11 -11.40
CA SER A 223 1.28 9.47 -12.81
C SER A 223 0.83 8.27 -13.62
N TRP A 224 -0.46 7.96 -13.57
CA TRP A 224 -1.09 6.81 -14.19
C TRP A 224 -1.97 7.23 -15.38
N PRO A 225 -1.63 6.84 -16.62
CA PRO A 225 -2.36 7.29 -17.81
C PRO A 225 -3.58 6.44 -18.18
N TYR A 226 -3.85 5.35 -17.44
CA TYR A 226 -4.92 4.41 -17.73
C TYR A 226 -6.08 4.56 -16.74
N SER A 227 -7.17 3.83 -16.96
CA SER A 227 -8.26 3.74 -15.98
C SER A 227 -7.81 2.99 -14.71
N ILE A 228 -8.54 3.18 -13.61
CA ILE A 228 -8.30 2.50 -12.34
C ILE A 228 -8.43 0.98 -12.50
N SER A 229 -9.36 0.51 -13.33
CA SER A 229 -9.57 -0.91 -13.64
C SER A 229 -8.34 -1.61 -14.23
N ASN A 230 -7.41 -0.85 -14.81
CA ASN A 230 -6.20 -1.40 -15.40
C ASN A 230 -5.04 -1.50 -14.40
N ALA A 231 -5.25 -1.06 -13.15
CA ALA A 231 -4.22 -1.14 -12.10
C ALA A 231 -4.12 -2.55 -11.48
N TYR A 232 -5.16 -3.38 -11.65
CA TYR A 232 -5.25 -4.71 -11.06
C TYR A 232 -6.01 -5.67 -11.96
N GLU A 233 -5.85 -6.95 -11.67
CA GLU A 233 -6.48 -8.07 -12.36
C GLU A 233 -7.07 -9.03 -11.33
N ILE A 234 -8.09 -9.78 -11.71
CA ILE A 234 -8.67 -10.85 -10.89
C ILE A 234 -8.31 -12.18 -11.53
N ASN A 235 -7.64 -13.05 -10.79
CA ASN A 235 -7.33 -14.38 -11.28
C ASN A 235 -8.61 -15.24 -11.31
N PRO A 236 -9.02 -15.77 -12.47
CA PRO A 236 -10.29 -16.49 -12.60
C PRO A 236 -10.30 -17.85 -11.87
N GLY A 237 -9.14 -18.42 -11.55
CA GLY A 237 -9.03 -19.73 -10.90
C GLY A 237 -9.21 -19.69 -9.38
N ASN A 238 -8.86 -18.58 -8.72
CA ASN A 238 -8.91 -18.46 -7.26
C ASN A 238 -9.55 -17.14 -6.77
N ALA A 239 -10.03 -16.29 -7.67
CA ALA A 239 -10.66 -15.00 -7.39
C ALA A 239 -9.80 -14.00 -6.60
N LEU A 240 -8.47 -14.20 -6.55
CA LEU A 240 -7.55 -13.26 -5.91
C LEU A 240 -7.26 -12.08 -6.83
N TYR A 241 -7.17 -10.88 -6.24
CA TYR A 241 -6.65 -9.71 -6.93
C TYR A 241 -5.12 -9.74 -7.00
N SER A 242 -4.57 -9.24 -8.10
CA SER A 242 -3.14 -8.93 -8.26
C SER A 242 -2.97 -7.59 -8.96
N PHE A 243 -1.89 -6.87 -8.68
CA PHE A 243 -1.54 -5.67 -9.45
C PHE A 243 -1.17 -6.05 -10.88
N SER A 244 -1.58 -5.22 -11.84
CA SER A 244 -1.14 -5.41 -13.22
C SER A 244 0.36 -5.15 -13.34
N GLU A 245 0.98 -5.73 -14.37
CA GLU A 245 2.39 -5.48 -14.67
C GLU A 245 2.64 -3.98 -14.89
N ALA A 246 1.75 -3.32 -15.63
CA ALA A 246 1.83 -1.89 -15.88
C ALA A 246 1.81 -1.07 -14.58
N PHE A 247 0.94 -1.40 -13.62
CA PHE A 247 0.89 -0.70 -12.34
C PHE A 247 2.16 -0.93 -11.53
N SER A 248 2.64 -2.17 -11.48
CA SER A 248 3.87 -2.54 -10.78
C SER A 248 5.09 -1.77 -11.32
N LEU A 249 5.20 -1.61 -12.65
CA LEU A 249 6.23 -0.79 -13.28
C LEU A 249 6.14 0.70 -12.90
N HIS A 250 4.93 1.24 -12.75
CA HIS A 250 4.76 2.63 -12.31
C HIS A 250 5.08 2.81 -10.82
N LEU A 251 4.78 1.80 -9.98
CA LEU A 251 5.14 1.84 -8.57
C LEU A 251 6.66 1.94 -8.40
N VAL A 252 7.44 1.14 -9.14
CA VAL A 252 8.91 1.12 -8.98
C VAL A 252 9.62 2.34 -9.59
N ASP A 253 8.96 3.14 -10.42
CA ASP A 253 9.52 4.34 -11.04
C ASP A 253 9.16 5.60 -10.22
N LEU A 254 10.10 6.09 -9.41
CA LEU A 254 9.90 7.30 -8.58
C LEU A 254 9.55 8.54 -9.42
N SER A 255 9.93 8.58 -10.71
CA SER A 255 9.53 9.68 -11.60
C SER A 255 8.03 9.74 -11.84
N LYS A 256 7.28 8.66 -11.54
CA LYS A 256 5.80 8.63 -11.60
C LYS A 256 5.14 9.11 -10.30
N TRP A 257 5.87 9.24 -9.20
CA TRP A 257 5.35 9.72 -7.94
C TRP A 257 5.38 11.25 -7.94
N LYS A 258 4.21 11.89 -7.81
CA LYS A 258 4.08 13.34 -7.96
C LYS A 258 3.31 13.97 -6.81
N MET A 259 3.73 15.18 -6.46
CA MET A 259 2.97 16.10 -5.64
C MET A 259 2.40 17.23 -6.51
N CYS A 260 1.16 17.62 -6.20
CA CYS A 260 0.50 18.73 -6.86
C CYS A 260 1.21 20.08 -6.55
N LYS A 261 1.07 21.10 -7.42
CA LYS A 261 1.62 22.45 -7.17
C LYS A 261 1.05 23.13 -5.90
N ALA A 262 -0.20 22.83 -5.54
CA ALA A 262 -0.81 23.41 -4.34
C ALA A 262 -0.13 22.92 -3.04
N PHE A 263 0.47 21.72 -3.05
CA PHE A 263 1.27 21.23 -1.92
C PHE A 263 2.53 22.08 -1.76
N PHE A 264 3.29 22.29 -2.83
CA PHE A 264 4.52 23.10 -2.78
C PHE A 264 4.25 24.59 -2.56
N SER A 265 3.06 25.10 -2.91
CA SER A 265 2.67 26.46 -2.54
C SER A 265 2.57 26.64 -1.01
N LEU A 266 2.32 25.55 -0.26
CA LEU A 266 2.25 25.55 1.20
C LEU A 266 3.55 25.10 1.86
N PHE A 267 4.29 24.21 1.20
CA PHE A 267 5.55 23.63 1.68
C PHE A 267 6.66 23.83 0.63
N PRO A 268 7.03 25.08 0.30
CA PRO A 268 7.94 25.36 -0.83
C PRO A 268 9.34 24.79 -0.62
N ALA A 269 9.79 24.71 0.64
CA ALA A 269 11.09 24.13 0.98
C ALA A 269 11.23 22.64 0.64
N LEU A 270 10.13 21.93 0.36
CA LEU A 270 10.12 20.49 0.08
C LEU A 270 10.17 20.15 -1.42
N GLU A 271 10.12 21.15 -2.31
CA GLU A 271 10.05 20.89 -3.76
C GLU A 271 11.31 20.19 -4.27
N GLU A 272 12.49 20.61 -3.82
CA GLU A 272 13.76 19.97 -4.17
C GLU A 272 13.87 18.56 -3.57
N ASP A 273 13.45 18.38 -2.31
CA ASP A 273 13.56 17.10 -1.62
C ASP A 273 12.62 16.02 -2.18
N MET A 274 11.51 16.45 -2.78
CA MET A 274 10.49 15.61 -3.40
C MET A 274 10.58 15.57 -4.93
N ALA A 275 11.70 16.05 -5.49
CA ALA A 275 12.00 15.82 -6.89
C ALA A 275 12.42 14.35 -7.11
N SER A 276 12.02 13.77 -8.24
CA SER A 276 12.66 12.53 -8.69
C SER A 276 14.08 12.91 -9.13
N GLU A 277 15.08 12.64 -8.29
CA GLU A 277 16.48 12.84 -8.67
C GLU A 277 16.72 12.22 -10.05
N ASN A 278 17.22 13.02 -11.00
CA ASN A 278 17.90 12.46 -12.16
C ASN A 278 19.14 11.79 -11.59
N VAL A 279 19.06 10.50 -11.26
CA VAL A 279 20.25 9.72 -10.94
C VAL A 279 21.19 9.90 -12.13
N PRO A 280 22.32 10.61 -12.00
CA PRO A 280 23.32 10.60 -13.05
C PRO A 280 23.76 9.14 -13.12
N SER A 281 23.63 8.53 -14.30
CA SER A 281 24.22 7.22 -14.55
C SER A 281 25.66 7.22 -14.03
N PRO A 282 26.16 6.14 -13.40
CA PRO A 282 27.54 6.04 -12.97
C PRO A 282 28.43 5.92 -14.22
N SER A 283 28.63 7.02 -14.91
CA SER A 283 29.35 7.11 -16.19
C SER A 283 30.00 8.48 -16.34
N SER A 284 30.62 8.97 -15.27
CA SER A 284 31.61 10.04 -15.36
C SER A 284 32.45 10.13 -14.08
N PHE A 285 33.01 9.00 -13.64
CA PHE A 285 34.33 9.06 -12.99
C PHE A 285 35.35 9.01 -14.12
N THR A 286 35.62 10.18 -14.70
CA THR A 286 36.80 10.34 -15.54
C THR A 286 38.00 10.18 -14.62
N LEU A 287 38.67 9.03 -14.70
CA LEU A 287 40.01 8.90 -14.12
C LEU A 287 40.87 10.07 -14.63
N PRO A 288 41.61 10.77 -13.76
CA PRO A 288 42.59 11.73 -14.26
C PRO A 288 43.58 10.98 -15.16
N PRO A 289 44.04 11.57 -16.27
CA PRO A 289 44.99 10.91 -17.15
C PRO A 289 46.25 10.56 -16.38
N ASP A 290 46.66 9.28 -16.47
CA ASP A 290 47.95 8.81 -16.01
C ASP A 290 49.03 9.71 -16.58
N ASN A 291 49.66 10.51 -15.73
CA ASN A 291 50.82 11.29 -16.09
C ASN A 291 52.03 10.40 -15.82
N PRO A 292 52.76 9.89 -16.83
CA PRO A 292 53.93 9.08 -16.58
C PRO A 292 55.02 9.94 -15.93
N LEU A 293 55.53 9.48 -14.79
CA LEU A 293 56.66 10.11 -14.11
C LEU A 293 57.88 10.20 -15.04
N PRO A 294 58.65 11.31 -15.01
CA PRO A 294 59.83 11.43 -15.84
C PRO A 294 60.91 10.47 -15.36
N VAL A 295 61.41 9.65 -16.29
CA VAL A 295 62.61 8.82 -16.11
C VAL A 295 63.79 9.77 -15.90
N LEU A 296 64.34 9.78 -14.68
CA LEU A 296 65.64 10.39 -14.41
C LEU A 296 66.72 9.45 -14.96
N SER A 297 67.44 9.91 -15.98
CA SER A 297 68.66 9.26 -16.46
C SER A 297 69.79 9.50 -15.46
N ILE A 298 70.30 8.43 -14.87
CA ILE A 298 71.68 8.29 -14.36
C ILE A 298 72.19 6.95 -14.84
#